data_AF-A0A974SF98-F1
#
_entry.id   AF-A0A974SF98-F1
#
_cell.length_a   1.000
_cell.length_b   1.000
_cell.length_c   1.000
_cell.angle_alpha   90.00
_cell.angle_beta   90.00
_cell.angle_gamma   90.00
#
_symmetry.space_group_name_H-M   'P 1'
#
loop_
_entity.id
_entity.type
_entity.pdbx_description
1 polymer ?
#
loop_
_entity_poly.entity_id
_entity_poly.type
_entity_poly.pdbx_seq_one_letter_code
_entity_poly.pdbx_strand_id
1 'polypeptide(L)'
;MLTLEVSPWPAARKRAVLLELAARPGELYELLQGQLSARLAGLDLLPDGAELASAVYEPGSGAAERAELQKLLKQRLAEEPLLALSLRGLDKEELLAGVFGLWAGPGSAEEEEAKPDASGALAAELARLERKGPAVSSGEWLAEAAAEGSLHQPGPLFHEIAARPFPVSPVVAEPAEDWASLLPRTPRAAEGLALIMREVAEAAARRAAGLKKM
;
A
#
# COMPACT_ATOMS: atom_id res chain seq x y z
N MET A 1 26.24 12.39 31.53
CA MET A 1 25.29 11.31 31.22
C MET A 1 23.87 11.81 31.46
N LEU A 2 22.96 11.55 30.51
CA LEU A 2 21.53 11.88 30.57
C LEU A 2 20.73 10.58 30.49
N THR A 3 19.85 10.34 31.45
CA THR A 3 18.91 9.22 31.43
C THR A 3 17.49 9.77 31.36
N LEU A 4 16.72 9.34 30.37
CA LEU A 4 15.31 9.70 30.20
C LEU A 4 14.47 8.42 30.17
N GLU A 5 13.47 8.34 31.04
CA GLU A 5 12.45 7.28 30.98
C GLU A 5 11.25 7.81 30.21
N VAL A 6 11.04 7.28 29.00
CA VAL A 6 9.87 7.58 28.17
C VAL A 6 8.85 6.49 28.39
N SER A 7 7.62 6.88 28.75
CA SER A 7 6.55 5.91 28.92
C SER A 7 6.09 5.35 27.56
N PRO A 8 5.96 4.03 27.41
CA PRO A 8 5.44 3.45 26.20
C PRO A 8 3.96 3.83 26.02
N TRP A 9 3.52 3.97 24.78
CA TRP A 9 2.13 4.31 24.50
C TRP A 9 1.18 3.19 24.94
N PRO A 10 -0.02 3.54 25.43
CA PRO A 10 -1.06 2.56 25.69
C PRO A 10 -1.51 1.89 24.37
N ALA A 11 -1.98 0.65 24.45
CA ALA A 11 -2.39 -0.13 23.27
C ALA A 11 -3.41 0.61 22.37
N ALA A 12 -4.34 1.36 22.97
CA ALA A 12 -5.31 2.17 22.25
C ALA A 12 -4.64 3.26 21.38
N ARG A 13 -3.61 3.94 21.90
CA ARG A 13 -2.86 4.96 21.16
C ARG A 13 -2.04 4.33 20.05
N LYS A 14 -1.33 3.22 20.33
CA LYS A 14 -0.61 2.47 19.29
C LYS A 14 -1.54 2.07 18.15
N ARG A 15 -2.74 1.57 18.46
CA ARG A 15 -3.73 1.20 17.45
C ARG A 15 -4.21 2.38 16.61
N ALA A 16 -4.47 3.54 17.22
CA ALA A 16 -4.86 4.74 16.49
C ALA A 16 -3.77 5.21 15.51
N VAL A 17 -2.51 5.18 15.93
CA VAL A 17 -1.36 5.52 15.08
C VAL A 17 -1.23 4.54 13.90
N LEU A 18 -1.42 3.24 14.14
CA LEU A 18 -1.42 2.23 13.08
C LEU A 18 -2.52 2.45 12.05
N LEU A 19 -3.74 2.82 12.48
CA LEU A 19 -4.85 3.14 11.58
C LEU A 19 -4.54 4.39 10.73
N GLU A 20 -3.97 5.42 11.35
CA GLU A 20 -3.61 6.64 10.63
C GLU A 20 -2.52 6.41 9.58
N LEU A 21 -1.48 5.62 9.92
CA LEU A 21 -0.42 5.23 9.00
C LEU A 21 -0.92 4.29 7.89
N ALA A 22 -1.83 3.38 8.22
CA ALA A 22 -2.44 2.49 7.23
C ALA A 22 -3.29 3.27 6.22
N ALA A 23 -3.97 4.34 6.64
CA ALA A 23 -4.73 5.21 5.74
C ALA A 23 -3.84 6.04 4.80
N ARG A 24 -2.54 6.17 5.08
CA ARG A 24 -1.61 7.02 4.32
C ARG A 24 -0.29 6.31 4.03
N PRO A 25 -0.26 5.43 3.01
CA PRO A 25 0.94 4.67 2.62
C PRO A 25 2.17 5.55 2.32
N GLY A 26 1.97 6.77 1.80
CA GLY A 26 3.06 7.71 1.52
C GLY A 26 3.80 8.19 2.76
N GLU A 27 3.06 8.51 3.84
CA GLU A 27 3.66 8.93 5.12
C GLU A 27 4.40 7.77 5.79
N LEU A 28 3.87 6.55 5.68
CA LEU A 28 4.59 5.35 6.11
C LEU A 28 5.90 5.17 5.35
N TYR A 29 5.90 5.39 4.03
CA TYR A 29 7.12 5.29 3.23
C TYR A 29 8.16 6.34 3.65
N GLU A 30 7.76 7.60 3.84
CA GLU A 30 8.64 8.67 4.34
C GLU A 30 9.23 8.32 5.71
N LEU A 31 8.41 7.80 6.62
CA LEU A 31 8.84 7.34 7.93
C LEU A 31 9.90 6.22 7.84
N LEU A 32 9.70 5.25 6.94
CA LEU A 32 10.66 4.17 6.71
C LEU A 32 11.97 4.65 6.08
N GLN A 33 11.95 5.79 5.39
CA GLN A 33 13.14 6.48 4.89
C GLN A 33 13.82 7.35 5.97
N GLY A 34 13.33 7.34 7.21
CA GLY A 34 13.85 8.15 8.31
C GLY A 34 13.42 9.61 8.25
N GLN A 35 12.38 9.95 7.47
CA GLN A 35 11.86 11.31 7.39
C GLN A 35 10.63 11.47 8.29
N LEU A 36 10.66 12.48 9.16
CA LEU A 36 9.51 12.85 9.98
C LEU A 36 8.71 13.95 9.26
N SER A 37 7.58 13.58 8.67
CA SER A 37 6.67 14.56 8.06
C SER A 37 6.05 15.46 9.15
N ALA A 38 5.64 16.67 8.77
CA ALA A 38 5.04 17.63 9.71
C ALA A 38 3.79 17.07 10.43
N ARG A 39 3.09 16.13 9.79
CA ARG A 39 1.93 15.45 10.36
C ARG A 39 2.32 14.38 11.36
N LEU A 40 3.34 13.57 11.05
CA LEU A 40 3.90 12.59 11.97
C LEU A 40 4.52 13.25 13.21
N ALA A 41 5.08 14.45 13.06
CA ALA A 41 5.51 15.26 14.19
C ALA A 41 4.35 15.63 15.15
N GLY A 42 3.10 15.65 14.66
CA GLY A 42 1.89 15.86 15.45
C GLY A 42 1.37 14.62 16.19
N LEU A 43 2.02 13.46 16.05
CA LEU A 43 1.64 12.22 16.75
C LEU A 43 2.15 12.14 18.20
N ASP A 44 2.68 13.23 18.74
CA ASP A 44 3.32 13.28 20.07
C ASP A 44 4.46 12.27 20.21
N LEU A 45 5.19 12.07 19.10
CA LEU A 45 6.27 11.09 19.02
C LEU A 45 7.44 11.48 19.90
N LEU A 46 7.81 12.76 19.86
CA LEU A 46 8.93 13.33 20.61
C LEU A 46 8.57 13.49 22.10
N PRO A 47 9.55 13.45 23.01
CA PRO A 47 9.31 13.66 24.43
C PRO A 47 8.71 15.04 24.70
N ASP A 48 7.66 15.07 25.53
CA ASP A 48 7.03 16.33 25.92
C ASP A 48 7.85 17.09 26.99
N GLY A 49 7.38 18.26 27.40
CA GLY A 49 8.07 19.06 28.41
C GLY A 49 8.12 18.40 29.80
N ALA A 50 7.13 17.58 30.14
CA ALA A 50 7.05 16.92 31.44
C ALA A 50 7.99 15.70 31.49
N GLU A 51 8.05 14.93 30.41
CA GLU A 51 9.00 13.83 30.24
C GLU A 51 10.44 14.36 30.26
N LEU A 52 10.73 15.46 29.57
CA LEU A 52 12.06 16.06 29.65
C LEU A 52 12.41 16.62 31.02
N ALA A 53 11.41 17.03 31.81
CA ALA A 53 11.60 17.51 33.17
C ALA A 53 11.91 16.38 34.16
N SER A 54 11.47 15.14 33.88
CA SER A 54 11.80 13.96 34.70
C SER A 54 13.18 13.37 34.40
N ALA A 55 13.88 13.88 33.38
CA ALA A 55 15.19 13.37 32.98
C ALA A 55 16.24 13.56 34.09
N VAL A 56 17.07 12.53 34.27
CA VAL A 56 18.16 12.51 35.26
C VAL A 56 19.46 12.92 34.58
N TYR A 57 20.13 13.91 35.15
CA TYR A 57 21.40 14.46 34.65
C TYR A 57 22.55 14.09 35.59
N GLU A 58 23.77 14.18 35.07
CA GLU A 58 24.97 14.01 35.88
C GLU A 58 25.06 15.04 37.02
N PRO A 59 25.63 14.67 38.17
CA PRO A 59 25.85 15.59 39.27
C PRO A 59 26.74 16.76 38.83
N GLY A 60 26.25 18.00 38.99
CA GLY A 60 26.99 19.21 38.64
C GLY A 60 26.56 19.88 37.33
N SER A 61 25.69 19.26 36.51
CA SER A 61 25.21 19.92 35.28
C SER A 61 24.35 21.15 35.59
N GLY A 62 24.74 22.29 35.02
CA GLY A 62 24.05 23.57 35.16
C GLY A 62 22.77 23.65 34.31
N ALA A 63 21.86 24.57 34.65
CA ALA A 63 20.56 24.70 33.95
C ALA A 63 20.69 24.92 32.43
N ALA A 64 21.70 25.68 31.99
CA ALA A 64 21.96 25.93 30.57
C ALA A 64 22.38 24.66 29.82
N GLU A 65 23.28 23.87 30.40
CA GLU A 65 23.75 22.60 29.84
C GLU A 65 22.63 21.58 29.74
N ARG A 66 21.73 21.52 30.74
CA ARG A 66 20.54 20.66 30.70
C ARG A 66 19.60 21.03 29.56
N ALA A 67 19.34 22.32 29.36
CA ALA A 67 18.48 22.80 28.27
C ALA A 67 19.07 22.48 26.89
N GLU A 68 20.39 22.59 26.74
CA GLU A 68 21.10 22.23 25.51
C GLU A 68 21.02 20.73 25.23
N LEU A 69 21.25 19.89 26.24
CA LEU A 69 21.11 18.42 26.12
C LEU A 69 19.70 18.00 25.75
N GLN A 70 18.66 18.61 26.33
CA GLN A 70 17.26 18.34 25.95
C GLN A 70 16.98 18.71 24.50
N LYS A 71 17.52 19.84 24.03
CA LYS A 71 17.38 20.28 22.64
C LYS A 71 18.05 19.30 21.68
N LEU A 72 19.28 18.89 21.99
CA LEU A 72 20.03 17.91 21.20
C LEU A 72 19.30 16.56 21.14
N LEU A 73 18.75 16.11 22.27
CA LEU A 73 17.96 14.87 22.32
C LEU A 73 16.74 14.95 21.39
N LYS A 74 15.98 16.05 21.45
CA LYS A 74 14.82 16.26 20.57
C LYS A 74 15.23 16.29 19.09
N GLN A 75 16.35 16.92 18.76
CA GLN A 75 16.87 16.95 17.40
C GLN A 75 17.24 15.54 16.91
N ARG A 76 17.94 14.76 17.72
CA ARG A 76 18.31 13.38 17.38
C ARG A 76 17.09 12.47 17.18
N LEU A 77 16.10 12.58 18.06
CA LEU A 77 14.85 11.81 17.91
C LEU A 77 14.02 12.25 16.71
N ALA A 78 14.16 13.49 16.25
CA ALA A 78 13.53 13.95 15.01
C ALA A 78 14.27 13.46 13.76
N GLU A 79 15.59 13.31 13.82
CA GLU A 79 16.42 12.71 12.76
C GLU A 79 16.23 11.19 12.67
N GLU A 80 15.85 10.54 13.77
CA GLU A 80 15.65 9.09 13.87
C GLU A 80 14.21 8.75 14.31
N PRO A 81 13.20 8.92 13.44
CA PRO A 81 11.80 8.78 13.83
C PRO A 81 11.39 7.34 14.18
N LEU A 82 12.04 6.33 13.59
CA LEU A 82 11.84 4.93 13.98
C LEU A 82 12.36 4.63 15.38
N LEU A 83 13.47 5.27 15.79
CA LEU A 83 13.97 5.16 17.15
C LEU A 83 12.97 5.81 18.12
N ALA A 84 12.46 6.99 17.79
CA ALA A 84 11.44 7.65 18.61
C ALA A 84 10.15 6.80 18.74
N LEU A 85 9.73 6.09 17.68
CA LEU A 85 8.60 5.15 17.75
C LEU A 85 8.89 3.95 18.65
N SER A 86 10.10 3.40 18.56
CA SER A 86 10.51 2.30 19.43
C SER A 86 10.53 2.68 20.91
N LEU A 87 10.89 3.92 21.26
CA LEU A 87 10.80 4.44 22.63
C LEU A 87 9.35 4.56 23.11
N ARG A 88 8.40 4.78 22.19
CA ARG A 88 6.96 4.71 22.48
C ARG A 88 6.43 3.26 22.50
N GLY A 89 7.31 2.28 22.37
CA GLY A 89 6.99 0.87 22.36
C GLY A 89 6.27 0.42 21.08
N LEU A 90 6.47 1.10 19.96
CA LEU A 90 6.02 0.62 18.65
C LEU A 90 7.27 0.45 17.78
N ASP A 91 7.86 -0.73 17.79
CA ASP A 91 9.04 -0.99 16.98
C ASP A 91 8.69 -1.14 15.49
N LYS A 92 9.71 -1.29 14.65
CA LYS A 92 9.52 -1.41 13.19
C LYS A 92 8.72 -2.66 12.82
N GLU A 93 8.91 -3.77 13.53
CA GLU A 93 8.25 -5.03 13.22
C GLU A 93 6.77 -4.97 13.60
N GLU A 94 6.45 -4.49 14.81
CA GLU A 94 5.09 -4.24 15.28
C GLU A 94 4.37 -3.22 14.39
N LEU A 95 5.06 -2.17 13.96
CA LEU A 95 4.54 -1.16 13.04
C LEU A 95 4.11 -1.80 11.71
N LEU A 96 5.03 -2.51 11.05
CA LEU A 96 4.78 -3.10 9.73
C LEU A 96 3.76 -4.22 9.80
N ALA A 97 3.85 -5.10 10.81
CA ALA A 97 2.87 -6.16 11.03
C ALA A 97 1.47 -5.57 11.27
N GLY A 98 1.37 -4.50 12.05
CA GLY A 98 0.12 -3.80 12.34
C GLY A 98 -0.50 -3.15 11.09
N VAL A 99 0.28 -2.44 10.30
CA VAL A 99 -0.20 -1.77 9.07
C VAL A 99 -0.52 -2.79 7.98
N PHE A 100 0.35 -3.76 7.73
CA PHE A 100 0.08 -4.79 6.72
C PHE A 100 -1.09 -5.69 7.13
N GLY A 101 -1.26 -5.96 8.43
CA GLY A 101 -2.45 -6.64 8.93
C GLY A 101 -3.74 -5.86 8.67
N LEU A 102 -3.70 -4.53 8.78
CA LEU A 102 -4.83 -3.66 8.43
C LEU A 102 -5.16 -3.68 6.93
N TRP A 103 -4.15 -3.70 6.07
CA TRP A 103 -4.34 -3.80 4.62
C TRP A 103 -4.75 -5.20 4.16
N ALA A 104 -4.30 -6.25 4.85
CA ALA A 104 -4.61 -7.65 4.54
C ALA A 104 -5.96 -8.09 5.11
N GLY A 105 -6.51 -7.38 6.09
CA GLY A 105 -7.85 -7.63 6.59
C GLY A 105 -8.90 -7.46 5.47
N PRO A 106 -10.03 -8.17 5.51
CA PRO A 106 -11.15 -7.87 4.64
C PRO A 106 -11.55 -6.42 4.95
N GLY A 107 -11.28 -5.48 4.03
CA GLY A 107 -11.43 -4.04 4.27
C GLY A 107 -12.80 -3.73 4.87
N SER A 108 -12.96 -2.78 5.79
CA SER A 108 -12.92 -1.33 5.48
C SER A 108 -13.58 -0.95 4.14
N ALA A 109 -14.51 -1.78 3.64
CA ALA A 109 -15.46 -1.49 2.59
C ALA A 109 -16.81 -0.98 3.16
N GLU A 110 -16.89 -0.82 4.49
CA GLU A 110 -18.10 -0.37 5.19
C GLU A 110 -18.14 1.15 5.48
N GLU A 111 -17.23 1.93 4.88
CA GLU A 111 -17.31 3.42 4.88
C GLU A 111 -17.38 4.00 3.46
N GLU A 112 -18.05 3.29 2.53
CA GLU A 112 -18.70 3.93 1.37
C GLU A 112 -20.23 3.94 1.54
N GLU A 113 -20.73 4.35 2.72
CA GLU A 113 -22.10 4.83 2.80
C GLU A 113 -22.17 6.23 2.16
N ALA A 114 -23.00 6.32 1.12
CA ALA A 114 -23.33 7.47 0.28
C ALA A 114 -22.40 7.77 -0.92
N LYS A 115 -22.33 6.81 -1.87
CA LYS A 115 -22.25 7.17 -3.30
C LYS A 115 -23.59 6.87 -3.98
N PRO A 116 -24.13 7.81 -4.80
CA PRO A 116 -25.42 7.64 -5.46
C PRO A 116 -25.33 6.52 -6.51
N ASP A 117 -26.29 5.60 -6.48
CA ASP A 117 -26.65 4.60 -7.50
C ASP A 117 -25.63 4.41 -8.65
N ALA A 118 -24.47 3.83 -8.33
CA ALA A 118 -23.47 3.43 -9.33
C ALA A 118 -23.99 2.36 -10.29
N SER A 119 -25.07 1.66 -9.92
CA SER A 119 -25.77 0.67 -10.76
C SER A 119 -26.32 1.29 -12.05
N GLY A 120 -26.89 2.50 -11.98
CA GLY A 120 -27.45 3.19 -13.15
C GLY A 120 -26.37 3.71 -14.11
N ALA A 121 -25.23 4.18 -13.56
CA ALA A 121 -24.10 4.63 -14.35
C ALA A 121 -23.37 3.46 -15.04
N LEU A 122 -23.22 2.33 -14.34
CA LEU A 122 -22.62 1.11 -14.90
C LEU A 122 -23.49 0.53 -16.04
N ALA A 123 -24.81 0.48 -15.85
CA ALA A 123 -25.75 0.03 -16.88
C ALA A 123 -25.73 0.93 -18.13
N ALA A 124 -25.62 2.26 -17.94
CA ALA A 124 -25.53 3.22 -19.04
C ALA A 124 -24.18 3.14 -19.79
N GLU A 125 -23.08 2.90 -19.08
CA GLU A 125 -21.75 2.69 -19.69
C GLU A 125 -21.67 1.34 -20.42
N LEU A 126 -22.26 0.26 -19.86
CA LEU A 126 -22.38 -1.03 -20.54
C LEU A 126 -23.18 -0.92 -21.84
N ALA A 127 -24.33 -0.23 -21.83
CA ALA A 127 -25.12 0.04 -23.03
C ALA A 127 -24.38 0.91 -24.07
N ARG A 128 -23.42 1.74 -23.64
CA ARG A 128 -22.53 2.50 -24.53
C ARG A 128 -21.41 1.64 -25.13
N LEU A 129 -20.88 0.69 -24.36
CA LEU A 129 -19.88 -0.29 -24.79
C LEU A 129 -20.47 -1.31 -25.78
N GLU A 130 -21.70 -1.75 -25.56
CA GLU A 130 -22.44 -2.62 -26.50
C GLU A 130 -22.65 -1.94 -27.87
N ARG A 131 -22.81 -0.61 -27.92
CA ARG A 131 -22.88 0.14 -29.19
C ARG A 131 -21.57 0.21 -29.98
N LYS A 132 -20.43 -0.16 -29.38
CA LYS A 132 -19.11 -0.11 -30.02
C LYS A 132 -18.45 -1.47 -30.25
N GLY A 133 -19.09 -2.56 -29.80
CA GLY A 133 -18.59 -3.94 -29.96
C GLY A 133 -19.39 -4.76 -31.01
N PRO A 134 -18.90 -5.95 -31.40
CA PRO A 134 -19.63 -6.87 -32.27
C PRO A 134 -20.99 -7.23 -31.67
N ALA A 135 -22.01 -7.34 -32.52
CA ALA A 135 -23.43 -7.38 -32.19
C ALA A 135 -23.93 -8.67 -31.52
N VAL A 136 -23.29 -9.11 -30.43
CA VAL A 136 -23.88 -10.09 -29.51
C VAL A 136 -24.06 -9.39 -28.17
N SER A 137 -25.31 -9.01 -27.92
CA SER A 137 -25.75 -8.28 -26.72
C SER A 137 -25.41 -9.10 -25.48
N SER A 138 -24.55 -8.56 -24.63
CA SER A 138 -24.22 -9.20 -23.35
C SER A 138 -25.48 -9.25 -22.45
N GLY A 139 -26.40 -8.29 -22.63
CA GLY A 139 -27.71 -8.29 -21.99
C GLY A 139 -28.64 -9.43 -22.39
N GLU A 140 -28.64 -9.87 -23.64
CA GLU A 140 -29.48 -10.98 -24.11
C GLU A 140 -29.05 -12.31 -23.51
N TRP A 141 -27.72 -12.57 -23.50
CA TRP A 141 -27.17 -13.74 -22.85
C TRP A 141 -27.45 -13.77 -21.34
N LEU A 142 -27.34 -12.63 -20.65
CA LEU A 142 -27.64 -12.53 -19.22
C LEU A 142 -29.10 -12.85 -18.92
N ALA A 143 -30.03 -12.38 -19.76
CA ALA A 143 -31.45 -12.65 -19.60
C ALA A 143 -31.78 -14.14 -19.83
N GLU A 144 -31.20 -14.76 -20.84
CA GLU A 144 -31.36 -16.19 -21.15
C GLU A 144 -30.73 -17.07 -20.04
N ALA A 145 -29.50 -16.75 -19.63
CA ALA A 145 -28.79 -17.49 -18.58
C ALA A 145 -29.48 -17.38 -17.21
N ALA A 146 -30.12 -16.25 -16.91
CA ALA A 146 -30.93 -16.10 -15.70
C ALA A 146 -32.22 -16.92 -15.77
N ALA A 147 -32.88 -17.00 -16.94
CA ALA A 147 -34.07 -17.81 -17.15
C ALA A 147 -33.79 -19.32 -17.08
N GLU A 148 -32.62 -19.74 -17.55
CA GLU A 148 -32.19 -21.15 -17.56
C GLU A 148 -31.43 -21.59 -16.29
N GLY A 149 -31.13 -20.66 -15.37
CA GLY A 149 -30.33 -20.94 -14.17
C GLY A 149 -28.85 -21.21 -14.47
N SER A 150 -28.38 -20.81 -15.65
CA SER A 150 -27.03 -21.06 -16.17
C SER A 150 -26.10 -19.85 -16.03
N LEU A 151 -26.40 -18.88 -15.16
CA LEU A 151 -25.53 -17.72 -14.83
C LEU A 151 -24.10 -18.07 -14.43
N HIS A 152 -23.86 -19.31 -14.00
CA HIS A 152 -22.54 -19.83 -13.67
C HIS A 152 -21.70 -20.17 -14.90
N GLN A 153 -22.32 -20.30 -16.07
CA GLN A 153 -21.62 -20.52 -17.33
C GLN A 153 -21.05 -19.20 -17.84
N PRO A 154 -19.86 -19.22 -18.47
CA PRO A 154 -19.27 -18.02 -19.00
C PRO A 154 -19.97 -17.57 -20.29
N GLY A 155 -20.09 -16.26 -20.49
CA GLY A 155 -20.76 -15.70 -21.66
C GLY A 155 -20.08 -15.98 -23.01
N PRO A 156 -20.75 -15.67 -24.13
CA PRO A 156 -20.24 -15.94 -25.48
C PRO A 156 -18.86 -15.30 -25.76
N LEU A 157 -18.59 -14.11 -25.22
CA LEU A 157 -17.28 -13.44 -25.35
C LEU A 157 -16.13 -14.23 -24.70
N PHE A 158 -16.40 -15.01 -23.66
CA PHE A 158 -15.38 -15.85 -23.04
C PHE A 158 -14.95 -17.00 -23.96
N HIS A 159 -15.91 -17.59 -24.68
CA HIS A 159 -15.64 -18.67 -25.63
C HIS A 159 -14.80 -18.18 -26.82
N GLU A 160 -15.03 -16.94 -27.28
CA GLU A 160 -14.21 -16.31 -28.32
C GLU A 160 -12.76 -16.09 -27.88
N ILE A 161 -12.54 -15.75 -26.60
CA ILE A 161 -11.18 -15.57 -26.05
C ILE A 161 -10.52 -16.92 -25.80
N ALA A 162 -11.26 -17.92 -25.30
CA ALA A 162 -10.75 -19.27 -25.07
C ALA A 162 -10.29 -19.96 -26.37
N ALA A 163 -10.91 -19.63 -27.50
CA ALA A 163 -10.53 -20.15 -28.81
C ALA A 163 -9.27 -19.48 -29.41
N ARG A 164 -8.77 -18.39 -28.82
CA ARG A 164 -7.56 -17.72 -29.34
C ARG A 164 -6.33 -18.57 -29.03
N PRO A 165 -5.51 -18.92 -30.02
CA PRO A 165 -4.27 -19.63 -29.78
C PRO A 165 -3.31 -18.74 -28.96
N PHE A 166 -2.76 -19.31 -27.88
CA PHE A 166 -1.66 -18.66 -27.17
C PHE A 166 -0.44 -18.51 -28.11
N PRO A 167 0.20 -17.34 -28.17
CA PRO A 167 1.38 -17.15 -29.01
C PRO A 167 2.49 -18.11 -28.58
N VAL A 168 3.05 -18.83 -29.55
CA VAL A 168 4.00 -19.95 -29.36
C VAL A 168 5.37 -19.46 -28.83
N SER A 169 5.67 -18.18 -29.04
CA SER A 169 6.84 -17.50 -28.51
C SER A 169 6.37 -16.23 -27.81
N PRO A 170 6.54 -16.09 -26.49
CA PRO A 170 6.27 -14.81 -25.85
C PRO A 170 7.34 -13.83 -26.33
N VAL A 171 6.97 -12.96 -27.28
CA VAL A 171 7.78 -11.80 -27.60
C VAL A 171 7.64 -10.88 -26.41
N VAL A 172 8.67 -10.84 -25.56
CA VAL A 172 8.74 -9.86 -24.47
C VAL A 172 8.82 -8.50 -25.15
N ALA A 173 7.70 -7.77 -25.13
CA ALA A 173 7.68 -6.41 -25.63
C ALA A 173 8.66 -5.58 -24.80
N GLU A 174 9.50 -4.78 -25.48
CA GLU A 174 10.29 -3.81 -24.76
C GLU A 174 9.37 -2.78 -24.11
N PRO A 175 9.65 -2.32 -22.88
CA PRO A 175 8.86 -1.27 -22.24
C PRO A 175 8.84 -0.01 -23.12
N ALA A 176 7.67 0.32 -23.66
CA ALA A 176 7.52 1.45 -24.58
C ALA A 176 7.47 2.82 -23.87
N GLU A 177 7.23 2.82 -22.56
CA GLU A 177 7.10 4.03 -21.75
C GLU A 177 8.45 4.47 -21.16
N ASP A 178 8.63 5.78 -21.00
CA ASP A 178 9.82 6.34 -20.36
C ASP A 178 9.76 6.18 -18.83
N TRP A 179 9.95 4.96 -18.38
CA TRP A 179 9.96 4.59 -16.95
C TRP A 179 11.07 5.30 -16.16
N ALA A 180 12.14 5.74 -16.81
CA ALA A 180 13.20 6.49 -16.16
C ALA A 180 12.70 7.87 -15.68
N SER A 181 11.83 8.51 -16.47
CA SER A 181 11.18 9.77 -16.08
C SER A 181 10.19 9.62 -14.93
N LEU A 182 9.48 8.49 -14.86
CA LEU A 182 8.46 8.21 -13.84
C LEU A 182 9.06 7.75 -12.50
N LEU A 183 10.24 7.12 -12.53
CA LEU A 183 10.90 6.54 -11.36
C LEU A 183 12.33 7.08 -11.19
N PRO A 184 12.51 8.40 -10.95
CA PRO A 184 13.83 9.05 -10.97
C PRO A 184 14.77 8.60 -9.84
N ARG A 185 14.23 8.00 -8.77
CA ARG A 185 15.01 7.48 -7.63
C ARG A 185 15.32 5.98 -7.75
N THR A 186 14.85 5.32 -8.80
CA THR A 186 15.01 3.87 -8.98
C THR A 186 16.02 3.61 -10.10
N PRO A 187 17.30 3.37 -9.77
CA PRO A 187 18.28 3.06 -10.79
C PRO A 187 17.89 1.77 -11.52
N ARG A 188 18.05 1.75 -12.85
CA ARG A 188 17.81 0.58 -13.71
C ARG A 188 16.35 0.07 -13.69
N ALA A 189 15.37 0.94 -13.43
CA ALA A 189 13.94 0.59 -13.42
C ALA A 189 13.48 -0.12 -14.71
N ALA A 190 13.94 0.35 -15.88
CA ALA A 190 13.62 -0.26 -17.17
C ALA A 190 14.14 -1.70 -17.29
N GLU A 191 15.36 -1.97 -16.81
CA GLU A 191 15.95 -3.30 -16.83
C GLU A 191 15.24 -4.25 -15.86
N GLY A 192 14.88 -3.75 -14.67
CA GLY A 192 14.08 -4.50 -13.69
C GLY A 192 12.71 -4.89 -14.26
N LEU A 193 12.04 -3.95 -14.93
CA LEU A 193 10.75 -4.20 -15.57
C LEU A 193 10.88 -5.24 -16.70
N ALA A 194 11.91 -5.14 -17.54
CA ALA A 194 12.17 -6.10 -18.60
C ALA A 194 12.38 -7.54 -18.05
N LEU A 195 13.08 -7.68 -16.91
CA LEU A 195 13.25 -8.97 -16.24
C LEU A 195 11.92 -9.54 -15.73
N ILE A 196 11.09 -8.70 -15.11
CA ILE A 196 9.75 -9.11 -14.65
C ILE A 196 8.90 -9.55 -15.83
N MET A 197 8.85 -8.76 -16.90
CA MET A 197 8.07 -9.08 -18.10
C MET A 197 8.51 -10.41 -18.73
N ARG A 198 9.83 -10.68 -18.75
CA ARG A 198 10.37 -11.96 -19.23
C ARG A 198 9.94 -13.14 -18.36
N GLU A 199 10.07 -13.04 -17.04
CA GLU A 199 9.67 -14.12 -16.12
C GLU A 199 8.17 -14.42 -16.21
N VAL A 200 7.33 -13.39 -16.32
CA VAL A 200 5.88 -13.54 -16.50
C VAL A 200 5.57 -14.22 -17.83
N ALA A 201 6.24 -13.81 -18.92
CA ALA A 201 6.13 -14.43 -20.23
C ALA A 201 6.49 -15.93 -20.20
N GLU A 202 7.60 -16.29 -19.56
CA GLU A 202 8.05 -17.68 -19.42
C GLU A 202 7.11 -18.50 -18.52
N ALA A 203 6.61 -17.92 -17.42
CA ALA A 203 5.61 -18.56 -16.57
C ALA A 203 4.28 -18.82 -17.32
N ALA A 204 3.83 -17.85 -18.11
CA ALA A 204 2.64 -18.00 -18.95
C ALA A 204 2.83 -19.11 -20.01
N ALA A 205 3.98 -19.13 -20.68
CA ALA A 205 4.31 -20.18 -21.66
C ALA A 205 4.35 -21.58 -21.03
N ARG A 206 4.94 -21.72 -19.83
CA ARG A 206 4.95 -22.98 -19.08
C ARG A 206 3.54 -23.48 -18.74
N ARG A 207 2.66 -22.58 -18.28
CA ARG A 207 1.25 -22.91 -17.96
C ARG A 207 0.47 -23.30 -19.21
N ALA A 208 0.62 -22.57 -20.30
CA ALA A 208 -0.01 -22.88 -21.58
C ALA A 208 0.44 -24.24 -22.15
N ALA A 209 1.72 -24.59 -22.01
CA ALA A 209 2.24 -25.90 -22.40
C ALA A 209 1.67 -27.06 -21.56
N GLY A 210 1.38 -26.82 -20.27
CA GLY A 210 0.72 -27.78 -19.39
C GLY A 210 -0.72 -28.08 -19.82
N LEU A 211 -1.46 -27.06 -20.27
CA LEU A 211 -2.84 -27.20 -20.76
C LEU A 211 -2.96 -27.98 -22.08
N LYS A 212 -1.92 -28.00 -22.92
CA LYS A 212 -1.87 -28.78 -24.16
C LYS A 212 -1.61 -30.29 -23.96
N LYS A 213 -1.24 -30.71 -22.75
CA LYS A 213 -0.92 -32.11 -22.40
C LYS A 213 -2.08 -32.84 -21.72
N MET A 214 -3.17 -32.14 -21.42
CA MET A 214 -4.45 -32.72 -20.96
C MET A 214 -5.42 -32.77 -22.12
#